data_AF-A0A9X2Y3W2-F1
#
_entry.id   AF-A0A9X2Y3W2-F1
#
_cell.length_a   1.000
_cell.length_b   1.000
_cell.length_c   1.000
_cell.angle_alpha   90.00
_cell.angle_beta   90.00
_cell.angle_gamma   90.00
#
_symmetry.space_group_name_H-M   'P 1'
#
loop_
_entity.id
_entity.type
_entity.pdbx_description
1 polymer ?
#
loop_
_entity_poly.entity_id
_entity_poly.type
_entity_poly.pdbx_seq_one_letter_code
_entity_poly.pdbx_strand_id
1 'polypeptide(L)'
;MAEGNRAVVFHNPGDMRVDSLEYPKLVMPNGKKAPHGAILKMVATNICGSDLHIFRGSFPVPEGMVMGHEMTGEVVEVGPDVEFLTE
;
A
#
# COMPACT_ATOMS: atom_id res chain seq x y z
N MET A 1 -16.84 9.44 -1.65
CA MET A 1 -15.72 8.64 -1.12
C MET A 1 -15.16 7.84 -2.29
N ALA A 2 -13.85 7.73 -2.46
CA ALA A 2 -13.29 7.01 -3.61
C ALA A 2 -13.63 5.52 -3.49
N GLU A 3 -14.32 4.96 -4.49
CA GLU A 3 -14.80 3.56 -4.46
C GLU A 3 -13.73 2.53 -4.87
N GLY A 4 -12.52 2.97 -5.24
CA GLY A 4 -11.45 2.10 -5.70
C GLY A 4 -10.07 2.61 -5.37
N ASN A 5 -9.09 1.71 -5.43
CA ASN A 5 -7.68 1.96 -5.21
C ASN A 5 -6.89 1.47 -6.42
N ARG A 6 -5.85 2.20 -6.86
CA ARG A 6 -4.96 1.75 -7.94
C ARG A 6 -3.56 1.63 -7.39
N ALA A 7 -2.91 0.51 -7.65
CA ALA A 7 -1.59 0.23 -7.12
C ALA A 7 -0.70 -0.46 -8.15
N VAL A 8 0.62 -0.29 -8.00
CA VAL A 8 1.59 -1.07 -8.75
C VAL A 8 1.68 -2.45 -8.10
N VAL A 9 1.42 -3.50 -8.86
CA VAL A 9 1.40 -4.89 -8.42
C VAL A 9 2.46 -5.69 -9.15
N PHE A 10 3.19 -6.52 -8.42
CA PHE A 10 4.14 -7.46 -8.97
C PHE A 10 3.43 -8.69 -9.54
N HIS A 11 3.62 -8.95 -10.84
CA HIS A 11 3.12 -10.15 -11.52
C HIS A 11 4.24 -11.17 -11.71
N ASN A 12 5.40 -10.74 -12.23
CA ASN A 12 6.60 -11.56 -12.42
C ASN A 12 7.85 -10.68 -12.48
N PRO A 13 9.08 -11.24 -12.38
CA PRO A 13 10.28 -10.48 -12.68
C PRO A 13 10.19 -9.83 -14.07
N GLY A 14 10.41 -8.52 -14.14
CA GLY A 14 10.25 -7.71 -15.35
C GLY A 14 8.82 -7.28 -15.66
N ASP A 15 7.84 -7.66 -14.84
CA ASP A 15 6.41 -7.42 -15.08
C ASP A 15 5.71 -6.90 -13.81
N MET A 16 5.55 -5.57 -13.76
CA MET A 16 4.75 -4.87 -12.76
C MET A 16 3.70 -4.04 -13.49
N ARG A 17 2.47 -4.05 -12.99
CA ARG A 17 1.31 -3.43 -13.64
C ARG A 17 0.53 -2.58 -12.66
N VAL A 18 -0.22 -1.61 -13.17
CA VAL A 18 -1.18 -0.86 -12.36
C VAL A 18 -2.50 -1.60 -12.37
N ASP A 19 -2.85 -2.19 -11.23
CA ASP A 19 -4.11 -2.92 -11.06
C ASP A 19 -5.10 -2.11 -10.22
N SER A 20 -6.39 -2.37 -10.43
CA SER A 20 -7.48 -1.83 -9.60
C SER A 20 -7.75 -2.78 -8.44
N LEU A 21 -7.75 -2.24 -7.23
CA LEU A 21 -7.98 -2.93 -5.97
C LEU A 21 -9.16 -2.30 -5.23
N GLU A 22 -9.69 -3.02 -4.24
CA GLU A 22 -10.65 -2.45 -3.30
C GLU A 22 -9.99 -1.31 -2.50
N TYR A 23 -10.82 -0.34 -2.06
CA TYR A 23 -10.40 0.66 -1.10
C TYR A 23 -9.89 -0.02 0.19
N PRO A 24 -8.75 0.43 0.77
CA PRO A 24 -8.21 -0.16 1.99
C PRO A 24 -9.21 -0.06 3.14
N LYS A 25 -9.15 -1.02 4.06
CA LYS A 25 -10.00 -1.05 5.27
C LYS A 25 -9.08 -1.05 6.48
N LEU A 26 -9.53 -0.51 7.61
CA LEU A 26 -8.81 -0.57 8.90
C LEU A 26 -8.85 -1.99 9.50
N VAL A 27 -8.22 -2.92 8.79
CA VAL A 27 -8.14 -4.35 9.09
C VAL A 27 -6.72 -4.82 8.80
N MET A 28 -6.12 -5.54 9.74
CA MET A 28 -4.78 -6.12 9.60
C MET A 28 -4.81 -7.35 8.65
N PRO A 29 -3.65 -7.79 8.11
CA PRO A 29 -3.60 -8.96 7.21
C PRO A 29 -4.18 -10.25 7.77
N ASN A 30 -4.25 -10.39 9.11
CA ASN A 30 -4.87 -11.53 9.79
C ASN A 30 -6.40 -11.41 9.96
N GLY A 31 -7.03 -10.39 9.37
CA GLY A 31 -8.49 -10.18 9.39
C GLY A 31 -9.03 -9.48 10.63
N LYS A 32 -8.19 -9.13 11.62
CA LYS A 32 -8.62 -8.39 12.81
C LYS A 32 -8.70 -6.88 12.51
N LYS A 33 -9.63 -6.18 13.18
CA LYS A 33 -9.69 -4.71 13.15
C LYS A 33 -8.35 -4.09 13.55
N ALA A 34 -7.97 -2.99 12.90
CA ALA A 34 -6.75 -2.23 13.18
C ALA A 34 -7.11 -0.92 13.91
N PRO A 35 -7.36 -0.95 15.23
CA PRO A 35 -7.79 0.24 15.96
C PRO A 35 -6.72 1.35 16.01
N HIS A 36 -5.45 0.97 15.85
CA HIS A 36 -4.28 1.86 15.80
C HIS A 36 -3.87 2.23 14.35
N GLY A 37 -4.67 1.85 13.35
CA GLY A 37 -4.36 2.08 11.94
C GLY A 37 -4.78 3.47 11.45
N ALA A 38 -4.18 3.89 10.34
CA ALA A 38 -4.63 5.05 9.57
C ALA A 38 -4.67 4.69 8.08
N ILE A 39 -5.62 5.25 7.35
CA ILE A 39 -5.65 5.21 5.88
C ILE A 39 -5.17 6.56 5.39
N LEU A 40 -4.23 6.51 4.45
CA LEU A 40 -3.64 7.68 3.83
C LEU A 40 -4.08 7.78 2.38
N LYS A 41 -4.47 8.97 1.95
CA LYS A 41 -4.52 9.33 0.53
C LYS A 41 -3.11 9.71 0.07
N MET A 42 -2.57 8.94 -0.86
CA MET A 42 -1.21 9.15 -1.37
C MET A 42 -1.09 10.47 -2.12
N VAL A 43 -0.13 11.30 -1.70
CA VAL A 43 0.32 12.50 -2.42
C VAL A 43 1.50 12.14 -3.30
N ALA A 44 2.48 11.43 -2.74
CA ALA A 44 3.65 10.92 -3.44
C ALA A 44 4.09 9.57 -2.84
N THR A 45 4.61 8.70 -3.70
CA THR A 45 5.39 7.53 -3.29
C THR A 45 6.50 7.32 -4.29
N ASN A 46 7.71 7.05 -3.81
CA ASN A 46 8.91 7.01 -4.65
C ASN A 46 9.24 5.58 -5.12
N ILE A 47 10.19 5.49 -6.05
CA ILE A 47 10.78 4.22 -6.50
C ILE A 47 12.16 4.11 -5.86
N CYS A 48 12.37 3.06 -5.08
CA CYS A 48 13.63 2.76 -4.44
C CYS A 48 14.46 1.76 -5.25
N GLY A 49 15.76 1.67 -4.96
CA GLY A 49 16.62 0.61 -5.51
C GLY A 49 16.17 -0.80 -5.09
N SER A 50 15.57 -0.95 -3.91
CA SER A 50 14.96 -2.20 -3.44
C SER A 50 13.78 -2.65 -4.30
N ASP A 51 12.94 -1.74 -4.78
CA ASP A 51 11.86 -2.07 -5.73
C ASP A 51 12.45 -2.59 -7.04
N LEU A 52 13.60 -2.04 -7.48
CA LEU A 52 14.31 -2.54 -8.66
C LEU A 52 14.94 -3.92 -8.43
N HIS A 53 15.38 -4.24 -7.22
CA HIS A 53 15.86 -5.59 -6.89
C HIS A 53 14.74 -6.62 -7.06
N ILE A 54 13.50 -6.27 -6.68
CA ILE A 54 12.31 -7.10 -6.87
C ILE A 54 11.95 -7.19 -8.36
N PHE A 55 11.85 -6.04 -9.04
CA PHE A 55 11.55 -5.99 -10.47
C PHE A 55 12.52 -6.83 -11.31
N ARG A 56 13.82 -6.80 -10.99
CA ARG A 56 14.85 -7.59 -11.69
C ARG A 56 14.89 -9.07 -11.27
N GLY A 57 14.07 -9.50 -10.33
CA GLY A 57 14.03 -10.88 -9.83
C GLY A 57 15.18 -11.27 -8.90
N SER A 58 15.99 -10.30 -8.45
CA SER A 58 17.08 -10.53 -7.49
C SER A 58 16.62 -10.61 -6.04
N PHE A 59 15.39 -10.16 -5.76
CA PHE A 59 14.72 -10.32 -4.47
C PHE A 59 13.33 -10.94 -4.70
N PRO A 60 13.10 -12.21 -4.30
CA PRO A 60 11.84 -12.88 -4.59
C PRO A 60 10.72 -12.36 -3.68
N VAL A 61 9.57 -12.10 -4.28
CA VAL A 61 8.31 -11.78 -3.59
C VAL A 61 7.16 -12.58 -4.21
N PRO A 62 6.05 -12.78 -3.49
CA PRO A 62 4.86 -13.42 -4.05
C PRO A 62 4.27 -12.62 -5.22
N GLU A 63 3.74 -13.32 -6.23
CA GLU A 63 2.83 -12.72 -7.21
C GLU A 63 1.65 -12.06 -6.48
N GLY A 64 1.22 -10.89 -6.97
CA GLY A 64 0.15 -10.09 -6.38
C GLY A 64 0.60 -9.15 -5.26
N MET A 65 1.90 -9.11 -4.92
CA MET A 65 2.40 -8.14 -3.95
C MET A 65 2.24 -6.71 -4.46
N VAL A 66 1.63 -5.84 -3.64
CA VAL A 66 1.57 -4.41 -3.88
C VAL A 66 2.92 -3.78 -3.55
N MET A 67 3.43 -2.97 -4.47
CA MET A 67 4.76 -2.36 -4.41
C MET A 67 4.77 -0.97 -3.77
N GLY A 68 5.97 -0.51 -3.40
CA GLY A 68 6.21 0.81 -2.82
C GLY A 68 6.32 0.79 -1.29
N HIS A 69 7.26 1.57 -0.77
CA HIS A 69 7.54 1.66 0.68
C HIS A 69 8.06 3.06 1.09
N GLU A 70 7.89 4.06 0.23
CA GLU A 70 8.39 5.42 0.42
C GLU A 70 7.23 6.42 0.31
N MET A 71 6.20 6.24 1.13
CA MET A 71 4.93 6.96 1.03
C MET A 71 4.94 8.31 1.77
N THR A 72 4.38 9.33 1.13
CA THR A 72 3.93 10.59 1.75
C THR A 72 2.48 10.84 1.36
N GLY A 73 1.61 11.05 2.35
CA GLY A 73 0.17 11.19 2.11
C GLY A 73 -0.56 11.98 3.19
N GLU A 74 -1.82 12.27 2.90
CA GLU A 74 -2.77 12.92 3.80
C GLU A 74 -3.57 11.84 4.54
N VAL A 75 -3.76 12.00 5.85
CA VAL A 75 -4.64 11.12 6.64
C VAL A 75 -6.08 11.35 6.18
N VAL A 76 -6.84 10.28 5.94
CA VAL A 76 -8.26 10.37 5.54
C VAL A 76 -9.19 9.47 6.34
N GLU A 77 -8.64 8.56 7.15
CA GLU A 77 -9.39 7.75 8.11
C GLU A 77 -8.43 7.29 9.21
N VAL A 78 -8.87 7.25 10.46
CA VAL A 78 -8.09 6.74 11.60
C VAL A 78 -8.92 5.77 12.43
N GLY A 79 -8.23 4.80 13.04
CA GLY A 79 -8.86 3.92 14.03
C GLY A 79 -9.06 4.62 15.38
N PRO A 80 -9.90 4.03 16.27
CA PRO A 80 -10.25 4.63 17.57
C PRO A 80 -9.10 4.74 18.58
N ASP A 81 -7.94 4.14 18.33
CA ASP A 81 -6.75 4.14 19.20
C ASP A 81 -5.64 5.06 18.64
N VAL A 82 -6.01 6.03 17.79
CA VAL A 82 -5.10 7.02 17.21
C VAL A 82 -5.39 8.39 17.84
N GLU A 83 -4.46 8.87 18.68
CA GLU A 83 -4.67 10.08 19.49
C GLU A 83 -4.07 11.36 18.89
N PHE A 84 -3.06 11.22 18.02
CA PHE A 84 -2.20 12.35 17.61
C PHE A 84 -2.27 12.68 16.11
N LEU A 85 -3.11 11.97 15.34
CA LEU A 85 -3.35 12.24 13.93
C LEU A 85 -4.84 12.54 13.73
N THR A 86 -5.15 13.45 12.82
CA THR A 86 -6.52 13.78 12.43
C THR A 86 -6.70 13.52 10.94
N GLU A 87 -7.91 13.11 10.55
CA GLU A 87 -8.38 13.15 9.17
C GLU A 87 -8.51 14.59 8.64
#